data_AF-A0A2K3M6J2-F1
#
_entry.id   AF-A0A2K3M6J2-F1
#
_cell.length_a   1.000
_cell.length_b   1.000
_cell.length_c   1.000
_cell.angle_alpha   90.00
_cell.angle_beta   90.00
_cell.angle_gamma   90.00
#
_symmetry.space_group_name_H-M   'P 1'
#
loop_
_entity.id
_entity.type
_entity.pdbx_description
1 polymer ?
#
loop_
_entity_poly.entity_id
_entity_poly.type
_entity_poly.pdbx_seq_one_letter_code
_entity_poly.pdbx_strand_id
1 'polypeptide(L)'
;MIRAIPSNASDNIYCTLLAHSAVHGAMAGYSGFTVGPVNSRHAYLPIARVTERPNTVKLTDRMWARLLESTNQPSFVASDQQRVDKE
;
A
#
# COMPACT_ATOMS: atom_id res chain seq x y z
N MET A 1 -3.67 10.16 -17.88
CA MET A 1 -2.44 10.99 -17.80
C MET A 1 -2.00 11.11 -16.34
N ILE A 2 -1.68 9.98 -15.70
CA ILE A 2 -1.30 9.88 -14.26
C ILE A 2 -0.04 9.02 -14.13
N ARG A 3 -0.01 7.85 -14.77
CA ARG A 3 1.13 6.91 -14.76
C ARG A 3 2.28 7.23 -15.74
N ALA A 4 2.21 8.36 -16.46
CA ALA A 4 3.13 8.69 -17.56
C ALA A 4 3.77 10.08 -17.40
N ILE A 5 3.66 10.68 -16.23
CA ILE A 5 4.30 11.96 -15.90
C ILE A 5 5.62 11.69 -15.17
N PRO A 6 6.58 12.63 -15.20
CA PRO A 6 7.78 12.55 -14.38
C PRO A 6 7.44 12.46 -12.88
N SER A 7 8.30 11.76 -12.13
CA SER A 7 8.23 11.67 -10.68
C SER A 7 8.47 13.02 -10.01
N ASN A 8 7.78 13.27 -8.90
CA ASN A 8 8.07 14.42 -8.05
C ASN A 8 9.37 14.20 -7.22
N ALA A 9 9.82 15.23 -6.51
CA ALA A 9 11.06 15.17 -5.73
C ALA A 9 11.03 14.08 -4.63
N SER A 10 9.90 13.92 -3.95
CA SER A 10 9.72 12.89 -2.91
C SER A 10 9.81 11.48 -3.49
N ASP A 11 9.16 11.25 -4.63
CA ASP A 11 9.18 9.98 -5.34
C ASP A 11 10.59 9.67 -5.87
N ASN A 12 11.35 10.67 -6.32
CA ASN A 12 12.75 10.49 -6.72
C ASN A 12 13.63 10.01 -5.56
N ILE A 13 13.50 10.62 -4.38
CA ILE A 13 14.22 10.19 -3.17
C ILE A 13 13.80 8.77 -2.81
N TYR A 14 12.50 8.50 -2.80
CA TYR A 14 11.96 7.19 -2.44
C TYR A 14 12.45 6.08 -3.37
N CYS A 15 12.36 6.27 -4.69
CA CYS A 15 12.85 5.31 -5.68
C CYS A 15 14.36 5.08 -5.57
N THR A 16 15.13 6.12 -5.27
CA THR A 16 16.58 6.00 -5.07
C THR A 16 16.90 5.13 -3.85
N LEU A 17 16.22 5.35 -2.72
CA LEU A 17 16.42 4.58 -1.49
C LEU A 17 16.01 3.11 -1.66
N LEU A 18 14.90 2.86 -2.36
CA LEU A 18 14.50 1.50 -2.73
C LEU A 18 15.57 0.82 -3.59
N ALA A 19 16.04 1.48 -4.65
CA ALA A 19 17.05 0.94 -5.55
C ALA A 19 18.35 0.59 -4.81
N HIS A 20 18.89 1.50 -3.99
CA HIS A 20 20.09 1.24 -3.19
C HIS A 20 19.90 0.06 -2.24
N SER A 21 18.76 -0.01 -1.55
CA SER A 21 18.47 -1.10 -0.62
C SER A 21 18.40 -2.45 -1.32
N ALA A 22 17.79 -2.51 -2.52
CA ALA A 22 17.69 -3.71 -3.32
C ALA A 22 19.06 -4.18 -3.83
N VAL A 23 19.89 -3.25 -4.33
CA VAL A 23 21.25 -3.55 -4.78
C VAL A 23 22.10 -4.07 -3.61
N HIS A 24 22.07 -3.41 -2.45
CA HIS A 24 22.81 -3.89 -1.27
C HIS A 24 22.38 -5.30 -0.84
N GLY A 25 21.08 -5.58 -0.84
CA GLY A 25 20.57 -6.90 -0.48
C GLY A 25 20.99 -7.99 -1.48
N ALA A 26 20.93 -7.67 -2.78
CA ALA A 26 21.40 -8.57 -3.84
C ALA A 26 22.91 -8.82 -3.75
N MET A 27 23.71 -7.78 -3.51
CA MET A 27 25.17 -7.89 -3.33
C MET A 27 25.57 -8.64 -2.06
N ALA A 28 24.72 -8.64 -1.03
CA ALA A 28 24.87 -9.49 0.16
C ALA A 28 24.48 -10.96 -0.09
N GLY A 29 23.99 -11.30 -1.28
CA GLY A 29 23.59 -12.67 -1.65
C GLY A 29 22.15 -13.03 -1.30
N TYR A 30 21.31 -12.06 -0.90
CA TYR A 30 19.88 -12.32 -0.66
C TYR A 30 19.10 -12.42 -1.99
N SER A 31 18.07 -13.27 -1.99
CA SER A 31 17.16 -13.47 -3.12
C SER A 31 15.73 -13.73 -2.64
N GLY A 32 14.75 -13.65 -3.54
CA GLY A 32 13.33 -13.87 -3.21
C GLY A 32 12.72 -12.79 -2.29
N PHE A 33 13.33 -11.60 -2.23
CA PHE A 33 12.87 -10.48 -1.42
C PHE A 33 12.51 -9.27 -2.27
N THR A 34 11.67 -8.41 -1.73
CA THR A 34 11.43 -7.04 -2.21
C THR A 34 11.81 -6.05 -1.12
N VAL A 35 11.92 -4.78 -1.48
CA VAL A 35 12.27 -3.69 -0.57
C VAL A 35 11.10 -2.75 -0.40
N GLY A 36 10.89 -2.27 0.82
CA GLY A 36 9.81 -1.33 1.10
C GLY A 36 9.96 -0.66 2.46
N PRO A 37 9.30 0.48 2.67
CA PRO A 37 9.24 1.14 3.96
C PRO A 37 8.29 0.37 4.89
N VAL A 38 8.78 0.07 6.09
CA VAL A 38 8.01 -0.47 7.21
C VAL A 38 8.28 0.42 8.41
N ASN A 39 7.25 1.11 8.92
CA ASN A 39 7.38 2.05 10.04
C ASN A 39 8.55 3.05 9.86
N SER A 40 8.59 3.70 8.70
CA SER A 40 9.61 4.70 8.32
C SER A 40 11.04 4.17 8.18
N ARG A 41 11.24 2.85 8.05
CA ARG A 41 12.54 2.22 7.79
C ARG A 41 12.47 1.32 6.56
N HIS A 42 13.50 1.33 5.73
CA HIS A 42 13.59 0.39 4.60
C HIS A 42 13.92 -1.01 5.11
N ALA A 43 13.10 -1.98 4.73
CA ALA A 43 13.22 -3.37 5.16
C ALA A 43 13.22 -4.33 3.96
N TYR A 44 13.82 -5.50 4.17
CA TYR A 44 13.74 -6.63 3.24
C TYR A 44 12.53 -7.49 3.58
N LEU A 45 11.67 -7.68 2.57
CA LEU A 45 10.39 -8.35 2.73
C LEU A 45 10.36 -9.58 1.82
N PRO A 46 10.12 -10.80 2.33
CA PRO A 46 9.99 -11.98 1.49
C PRO A 46 8.82 -11.83 0.52
N ILE A 47 9.04 -12.05 -0.77
CA ILE A 47 8.01 -11.87 -1.82
C ILE A 47 6.79 -12.74 -1.51
N ALA A 48 7.01 -13.99 -1.10
CA ALA A 48 5.94 -14.93 -0.74
C ALA A 48 4.97 -14.34 0.31
N ARG A 49 5.50 -13.62 1.32
CA ARG A 49 4.68 -13.00 2.37
C ARG A 49 3.93 -11.76 1.87
N VAL A 50 4.56 -10.97 0.99
CA VAL A 50 3.94 -9.75 0.42
C VAL A 50 2.78 -10.11 -0.52
N THR A 51 2.86 -11.22 -1.24
CA THR A 51 1.83 -11.64 -2.19
C THR A 51 0.63 -12.35 -1.56
N GLU A 52 0.66 -12.65 -0.25
CA GLU A 52 -0.43 -13.39 0.41
C GLU A 52 -1.76 -12.64 0.43
N ARG A 53 -1.72 -11.32 0.66
CA ARG A 53 -2.93 -10.51 0.80
C ARG A 53 -2.71 -9.10 0.26
N PRO A 54 -3.63 -8.58 -0.56
CA PRO A 54 -3.61 -7.17 -0.95
C PRO A 54 -4.00 -6.28 0.23
N ASN A 55 -3.51 -5.04 0.24
CA ASN A 55 -3.96 -4.02 1.18
C ASN A 55 -5.28 -3.41 0.70
N THR A 56 -6.38 -3.71 1.39
CA THR A 56 -7.72 -3.18 1.11
C THR A 56 -8.05 -2.03 2.04
N VAL A 57 -8.67 -0.97 1.52
CA VAL A 57 -9.13 0.16 2.35
C VAL A 57 -10.14 -0.34 3.39
N LYS A 58 -9.88 -0.02 4.66
CA LYS A 58 -10.79 -0.37 5.76
C LYS A 58 -11.90 0.69 5.86
N LEU A 59 -13.13 0.29 5.58
CA LEU A 59 -14.30 1.18 5.58
C LEU A 59 -14.64 1.77 6.96
N THR A 60 -14.14 1.17 8.04
CA THR A 60 -14.39 1.66 9.40
C THR A 60 -13.29 2.60 9.91
N ASP A 61 -12.25 2.86 9.12
CA ASP A 61 -11.09 3.64 9.57
C ASP A 61 -11.25 5.14 9.31
N ARG A 62 -10.49 5.95 10.05
CA ARG A 62 -10.55 7.41 10.04
C ARG A 62 -10.36 8.00 8.64
N MET A 63 -9.50 7.41 7.82
CA MET A 63 -9.27 7.90 6.46
C MET A 63 -10.52 7.75 5.59
N TRP A 64 -11.26 6.65 5.75
CA TRP A 64 -12.52 6.46 5.04
C TRP A 64 -13.61 7.41 5.56
N ALA A 65 -13.70 7.58 6.87
CA ALA A 65 -14.64 8.54 7.47
C ALA A 65 -14.41 9.97 6.95
N ARG A 66 -13.15 10.42 6.84
CA ARG A 66 -12.80 11.72 6.24
C ARG A 66 -13.26 11.86 4.79
N LEU A 67 -13.15 10.78 4.01
CA LEU A 67 -13.60 10.76 2.63
C LEU A 67 -15.13 10.94 2.57
N LEU A 68 -15.89 10.21 3.39
CA LEU A 68 -17.34 10.35 3.48
C LEU A 68 -17.75 11.78 3.89
N GLU A 69 -17.10 12.36 4.90
CA GLU A 69 -17.35 13.73 5.33
C GLU A 69 -17.05 14.75 4.22
N SER A 70 -15.92 14.61 3.51
CA SER A 70 -15.54 15.55 2.44
C SER A 70 -16.43 15.48 1.19
N THR A 71 -17.01 14.31 0.93
CA THR A 71 -17.84 14.06 -0.26
C THR A 71 -19.33 14.14 0.05
N ASN A 72 -19.70 14.16 1.34
CA ASN A 72 -21.05 14.08 1.86
C ASN A 72 -21.83 12.86 1.32
N GLN A 73 -21.12 11.78 0.99
CA GLN A 73 -21.71 10.53 0.49
C GLN A 73 -22.21 9.64 1.63
N PRO A 74 -23.30 8.89 1.44
CA PRO A 74 -23.78 7.96 2.44
C PRO A 74 -22.80 6.78 2.62
N SER A 75 -22.74 6.23 3.83
CA SER A 75 -21.95 5.04 4.10
C SER A 75 -22.58 3.80 3.43
N PHE A 76 -21.80 3.09 2.61
CA PHE A 76 -22.23 1.85 1.95
C PHE A 76 -22.27 0.62 2.90
N VAL A 77 -21.98 0.79 4.19
CA VAL A 77 -21.92 -0.33 5.16
C VAL A 77 -23.29 -1.01 5.33
N ALA A 78 -24.39 -0.29 5.14
CA ALA A 78 -25.74 -0.86 5.25
C ALA A 78 -26.08 -1.89 4.16
N SER A 79 -25.46 -1.83 2.97
CA SER A 79 -25.79 -2.75 1.86
C SER A 79 -25.15 -4.13 1.99
N ASP A 80 -24.07 -4.27 2.77
CA ASP A 80 -23.41 -5.57 2.99
C ASP A 80 -24.06 -6.38 4.11
N GLN A 81 -24.57 -5.73 5.16
CA GLN A 81 -25.35 -6.40 6.22
C GLN A 81 -26.59 -7.11 5.63
N GLN A 82 -27.28 -6.44 4.71
CA GLN A 82 -28.52 -6.94 4.10
C GLN A 82 -28.30 -8.09 3.10
N ARG A 83 -27.06 -8.36 2.68
CA ARG A 83 -26.69 -9.55 1.89
C ARG A 83 -26.33 -10.74 2.77
N VAL A 84 -25.61 -10.50 3.87
CA VAL A 84 -25.24 -11.56 4.84
C VAL A 84 -26.46 -12.09 5.59
N ASP A 85 -27.46 -11.25 5.88
CA ASP A 85 -28.70 -11.69 6.55
C ASP A 85 -29.69 -12.43 5.61
N LYS A 86 -29.37 -12.53 4.31
CA LYS A 86 -30.20 -13.17 3.29
C LYS A 86 -29.63 -14.49 2.75
N GLU A 87 -28.45 -14.89 3.20
CA GLU A 87 -27.85 -16.21 2.98
C GLU A 87 -27.92 -17.04 4.27
#